data_AF-A0A832I632-F1
#
_entry.id   AF-A0A832I632-F1
#
_cell.length_a   1.000
_cell.length_b   1.000
_cell.length_c   1.000
_cell.angle_alpha   90.00
_cell.angle_beta   90.00
_cell.angle_gamma   90.00
#
_symmetry.space_group_name_H-M   'P 1'
#
loop_
_entity.id
_entity.type
_entity.pdbx_description
1 polymer ?
#
loop_
_entity_poly.entity_id
_entity_poly.type
_entity_poly.pdbx_seq_one_letter_code
_entity_poly.pdbx_strand_id
1 'polypeptide(L)'
;MTARVAHWLRSPQFHNAPDGGAVAKTRKKRTSYTPEQRKQILATALKDGLTAGQVQKKFGVTPVTYYSWRKKSGVAGRRGRRPAAAAVAAAPAFGGDLTRQVRSAVQARVRALLPDIVRGEVGAYLDGLFGASGRRRGRRRARKK
;
A
#
# COMPACT_ATOMS: atom_id res chain seq x y z
N MET A 1 -44.77 14.08 -57.56
CA MET A 1 -45.64 14.23 -56.39
C MET A 1 -45.31 13.12 -55.39
N THR A 2 -45.05 13.51 -54.13
CA THR A 2 -44.85 12.70 -52.89
C THR A 2 -43.73 11.66 -52.86
N ALA A 3 -42.94 11.47 -51.80
CA ALA A 3 -42.38 12.29 -50.72
C ALA A 3 -41.32 11.37 -50.06
N ARG A 4 -40.04 11.78 -50.00
CA ARG A 4 -39.03 11.20 -49.09
C ARG A 4 -38.82 12.23 -47.98
N VAL A 5 -39.18 11.89 -46.75
CA VAL A 5 -38.70 12.65 -45.58
C VAL A 5 -38.08 11.67 -44.62
N ALA A 6 -36.77 11.81 -44.50
CA ALA A 6 -35.95 11.17 -43.52
C ALA A 6 -35.89 12.04 -42.26
N HIS A 7 -35.75 11.33 -41.15
CA HIS A 7 -34.74 11.59 -40.12
C HIS A 7 -35.05 12.56 -38.96
N TRP A 8 -35.30 11.95 -37.80
CA TRP A 8 -34.92 12.33 -36.42
C TRP A 8 -35.30 13.73 -35.91
N LEU A 9 -36.36 13.78 -35.08
CA LEU A 9 -36.55 14.82 -34.07
C LEU A 9 -36.22 14.26 -32.67
N ARG A 10 -35.28 14.91 -31.97
CA ARG A 10 -35.54 15.66 -30.73
C ARG A 10 -34.35 15.61 -29.75
N SER A 11 -33.38 16.49 -29.99
CA SER A 11 -32.42 16.93 -28.98
C SER A 11 -33.07 17.96 -28.06
N PRO A 12 -32.94 17.87 -26.72
CA PRO A 12 -33.40 18.91 -25.81
C PRO A 12 -32.48 20.14 -25.84
N GLN A 13 -33.07 21.29 -26.18
CA GLN A 13 -32.49 22.63 -26.09
C GLN A 13 -32.11 22.98 -24.64
N PHE A 14 -30.81 23.06 -24.35
CA PHE A 14 -30.34 23.85 -23.22
C PHE A 14 -30.40 25.33 -23.62
N HIS A 15 -31.41 26.04 -23.11
CA HIS A 15 -31.50 27.49 -23.19
C HIS A 15 -30.40 28.09 -22.32
N ASN A 16 -29.37 28.65 -22.94
CA ASN A 16 -28.29 29.35 -22.28
C ASN A 16 -28.70 30.82 -22.13
N ALA A 17 -29.09 31.23 -20.94
CA ALA A 17 -29.41 32.62 -20.62
C ALA A 17 -28.11 33.41 -20.38
N PRO A 18 -27.88 34.55 -21.06
CA PRO A 18 -26.84 35.48 -20.68
C PRO A 18 -27.41 36.52 -19.70
N ASP A 19 -26.97 36.51 -18.44
CA ASP A 19 -26.62 37.74 -17.69
C ASP A 19 -26.29 37.43 -16.24
N GLY A 20 -25.03 37.63 -15.90
CA GLY A 20 -24.51 37.55 -14.54
C GLY A 20 -23.16 38.24 -14.52
N GLY A 21 -23.18 39.55 -14.23
CA GLY A 21 -22.04 40.45 -14.25
C GLY A 21 -20.75 39.78 -13.76
N ALA A 22 -19.76 39.72 -14.65
CA ALA A 22 -18.44 39.22 -14.34
C ALA A 22 -17.76 40.18 -13.35
N VAL A 23 -17.98 39.98 -12.06
CA VAL A 23 -17.15 40.57 -11.01
C VAL A 23 -15.73 40.12 -11.31
N ALA A 24 -14.87 41.05 -11.73
CA ALA A 24 -13.48 40.78 -11.99
C ALA A 24 -12.84 40.30 -10.69
N LYS A 25 -12.77 38.97 -10.51
CA LYS A 25 -12.18 38.32 -9.35
C LYS A 25 -10.72 38.80 -9.27
N THR A 26 -10.41 39.60 -8.26
CA THR A 26 -9.06 40.08 -7.98
C THR A 26 -8.15 38.86 -7.89
N ARG A 27 -7.20 38.75 -8.83
CA ARG A 27 -6.28 37.61 -8.90
C ARG A 27 -5.38 37.66 -7.67
N LYS A 28 -5.67 36.80 -6.68
CA LYS A 28 -4.82 36.63 -5.51
C LYS A 28 -3.39 36.33 -5.98
N LYS A 29 -2.41 37.06 -5.43
CA LYS A 29 -0.98 36.82 -5.72
C LYS A 29 -0.68 35.35 -5.45
N ARG A 30 -0.16 34.64 -6.46
CA ARG A 30 0.14 33.22 -6.34
C ARG A 30 1.40 33.07 -5.49
N THR A 31 1.25 32.59 -4.26
CA THR A 31 2.40 32.18 -3.44
C THR A 31 3.06 30.99 -4.11
N SER A 32 4.27 31.20 -4.64
CA SER A 32 5.08 30.13 -5.18
C SER A 32 5.95 29.57 -4.07
N TYR A 33 5.70 28.31 -3.71
CA TYR A 33 6.58 27.59 -2.78
C TYR A 33 7.78 27.05 -3.55
N THR A 34 8.99 27.31 -3.08
CA THR A 34 10.21 26.76 -3.68
C THR A 34 10.23 25.24 -3.52
N PRO A 35 10.91 24.48 -4.41
CA PRO A 35 11.00 23.03 -4.29
C PRO A 35 11.62 22.59 -2.95
N GLU A 36 12.52 23.38 -2.37
CA GLU A 36 13.15 23.11 -1.08
C GLU A 36 12.17 23.29 0.08
N GLN A 37 11.40 24.38 0.09
CA GLN A 37 10.35 24.61 1.09
C GLN A 37 9.32 23.48 1.08
N ARG A 38 8.93 22.99 -0.11
CA ARG A 38 8.00 21.85 -0.23
C ARG A 38 8.57 20.58 0.42
N LYS A 39 9.86 20.30 0.22
CA LYS A 39 10.52 19.13 0.80
C LYS A 39 10.60 19.24 2.33
N GLN A 40 10.96 20.41 2.85
CA GLN A 40 11.01 20.66 4.29
C GLN A 40 9.64 20.47 4.94
N ILE A 41 8.59 21.08 4.39
CA ILE A 41 7.22 20.96 4.92
C ILE A 41 6.75 19.50 4.89
N LEU A 42 7.05 18.76 3.83
CA LEU A 42 6.73 17.33 3.77
C LEU A 42 7.53 16.50 4.78
N ALA A 43 8.83 16.78 4.95
CA ALA A 43 9.67 16.06 5.91
C ALA A 43 9.22 16.30 7.36
N THR A 44 8.92 17.54 7.71
CA THR A 44 8.38 17.90 9.04
C THR A 44 7.00 17.26 9.26
N ALA A 45 6.11 17.33 8.26
CA ALA A 45 4.79 16.72 8.37
C ALA A 45 4.84 15.19 8.56
N LEU A 46 5.81 14.51 7.92
CA LEU A 46 6.02 13.07 8.11
C LEU A 46 6.62 12.74 9.48
N LYS A 47 7.59 13.54 9.95
CA LYS A 47 8.23 13.35 11.25
C LYS A 47 7.24 13.50 12.41
N ASP A 48 6.40 14.54 12.33
CA ASP A 48 5.46 14.91 13.40
C ASP A 48 4.07 14.25 13.22
N GLY A 49 3.88 13.48 12.15
CA GLY A 49 2.59 12.82 11.85
C GLY A 49 1.44 13.81 11.56
N LEU A 50 1.75 14.99 11.04
CA LEU A 50 0.77 16.06 10.87
C LEU A 50 -0.24 15.75 9.76
N THR A 51 -1.51 15.98 10.08
CA THR A 51 -2.61 15.93 9.12
C THR A 51 -2.63 17.18 8.23
N ALA A 52 -3.27 17.08 7.06
CA ALA A 52 -3.31 18.19 6.10
C ALA A 52 -3.90 19.49 6.68
N GLY A 53 -4.88 19.40 7.58
CA GLY A 53 -5.44 20.56 8.28
C GLY A 53 -4.47 21.20 9.27
N GLN A 54 -3.61 20.40 9.91
CA GLN A 54 -2.56 20.92 10.79
C GLN A 54 -1.43 21.56 9.98
N VAL A 55 -1.06 20.98 8.83
CA VAL A 55 -0.09 21.57 7.89
C VAL A 55 -0.60 22.92 7.37
N GLN A 56 -1.89 23.05 7.10
CA GLN A 56 -2.50 24.33 6.74
C GLN A 56 -2.37 25.37 7.85
N LYS A 57 -2.65 25.01 9.09
CA LYS A 57 -2.54 25.93 10.24
C LYS A 57 -1.09 26.35 10.51
N LYS A 58 -0.13 25.45 10.34
CA LYS A 58 1.29 25.69 10.65
C LYS A 58 2.06 26.38 9.53
N PHE A 59 1.80 25.99 8.28
CA PHE A 59 2.59 26.41 7.12
C PHE A 59 1.78 27.20 6.09
N GLY A 60 0.48 27.41 6.30
CA GLY A 60 -0.38 28.13 5.35
C GLY A 60 -0.62 27.39 4.04
N VAL A 61 -0.20 26.12 3.93
CA VAL A 61 -0.36 25.32 2.72
C VAL A 61 -1.76 24.73 2.69
N THR A 62 -2.50 24.97 1.60
CA THR A 62 -3.85 24.38 1.49
C THR A 62 -3.77 22.85 1.46
N PRO A 63 -4.77 22.14 2.02
CA PRO A 63 -4.79 20.68 2.02
C PRO A 63 -4.63 20.08 0.61
N VAL A 64 -5.29 20.68 -0.39
CA VAL A 64 -5.20 20.26 -1.80
C VAL A 64 -3.76 20.37 -2.32
N THR A 65 -3.07 21.47 -2.04
CA THR A 65 -1.66 21.66 -2.41
C THR A 65 -0.77 20.63 -1.72
N TYR A 66 -0.98 20.39 -0.42
CA TYR A 66 -0.24 19.37 0.35
C TYR A 66 -0.45 17.96 -0.22
N TYR A 67 -1.69 17.55 -0.50
CA TYR A 67 -1.98 16.25 -1.12
C TYR A 67 -1.32 16.12 -2.50
N SER A 68 -1.31 17.19 -3.28
CA SER A 68 -0.66 17.20 -4.61
C SER A 68 0.85 16.98 -4.51
N TRP A 69 1.52 17.58 -3.52
CA TRP A 69 2.95 17.39 -3.28
C TRP A 69 3.27 16.02 -2.72
N ARG A 70 2.47 15.54 -1.75
CA ARG A 70 2.60 14.20 -1.17
C ARG A 70 2.39 13.08 -2.21
N LYS A 71 1.47 13.29 -3.16
CA LYS A 71 1.25 12.37 -4.29
C LYS A 71 2.46 12.34 -5.23
N LYS A 72 3.08 13.50 -5.50
CA LYS A 72 4.27 13.63 -6.36
C LYS A 72 5.54 13.12 -5.70
N SER A 73 5.65 13.19 -4.38
CA SER A 73 6.81 12.69 -3.61
C SER A 73 6.80 11.16 -3.42
N GLY A 74 5.84 10.43 -4.01
CA GLY A 74 5.81 8.97 -4.00
C GLY A 74 5.34 8.32 -2.70
N VAL A 75 4.97 9.10 -1.68
CA VAL A 75 4.54 8.59 -0.35
C VAL A 75 3.13 7.99 -0.40
N ALA A 76 2.30 8.42 -1.34
CA ALA A 76 1.10 7.67 -1.69
C ALA A 76 1.51 6.55 -2.66
N GLY A 77 1.87 5.40 -2.10
CA GLY A 77 2.06 4.18 -2.87
C GLY A 77 0.91 4.03 -3.87
N ARG A 78 1.23 3.86 -5.15
CA ARG A 78 0.23 3.52 -6.17
C ARG A 78 -0.39 2.21 -5.71
N ARG A 79 -1.55 2.26 -5.03
CA ARG A 79 -2.40 1.10 -4.84
C ARG A 79 -2.64 0.52 -6.23
N GLY A 80 -2.01 -0.62 -6.52
CA GLY A 80 -2.18 -1.37 -7.77
C GLY A 80 -0.99 -1.44 -8.73
N ARG A 81 0.10 -0.67 -8.58
CA ARG A 81 1.27 -0.85 -9.48
C ARG A 81 2.29 -1.79 -8.84
N ARG A 82 2.10 -3.09 -9.06
CA ARG A 82 3.14 -4.11 -8.91
C ARG A 82 4.39 -3.60 -9.66
N PRO A 83 5.52 -3.33 -8.99
CA PRO A 83 6.72 -2.91 -9.71
C PRO A 83 7.24 -4.15 -10.45
N ALA A 84 7.30 -4.06 -11.77
CA ALA A 84 8.15 -4.93 -12.57
C ALA A 84 9.54 -4.91 -11.92
N ALA A 85 10.07 -6.09 -11.64
CA ALA A 85 11.19 -6.37 -10.74
C ALA A 85 12.54 -5.73 -11.12
N ALA A 86 12.60 -4.82 -12.08
CA ALA A 86 13.83 -4.25 -12.63
C ALA A 86 14.12 -2.79 -12.21
N ALA A 87 13.14 -2.02 -11.71
CA ALA A 87 13.34 -0.58 -11.47
C ALA A 87 13.80 -0.21 -10.04
N VAL A 88 13.98 -1.18 -9.14
CA VAL A 88 14.34 -0.92 -7.73
C VAL A 88 15.86 -1.02 -7.47
N ALA A 89 16.66 -1.28 -8.50
CA ALA A 89 18.11 -1.45 -8.38
C ALA A 89 18.90 -0.12 -8.33
N ALA A 90 18.28 1.03 -8.61
CA ALA A 90 19.01 2.27 -8.92
C ALA A 90 18.67 3.50 -8.05
N ALA A 91 18.13 3.32 -6.83
CA ALA A 91 17.97 4.44 -5.90
C ALA A 91 18.68 4.14 -4.57
N PRO A 92 19.48 5.08 -4.00
CA PRO A 92 20.08 4.89 -2.70
C PRO A 92 18.97 4.99 -1.65
N ALA A 93 18.41 3.84 -1.29
CA ALA A 93 17.30 3.73 -0.36
C ALA A 93 17.84 3.53 1.05
N PHE A 94 17.88 4.60 1.84
CA PHE A 94 18.13 4.57 3.29
C PHE A 94 17.15 3.65 4.08
N GLY A 95 16.08 3.13 3.45
CA GLY A 95 15.19 2.09 4.02
C GLY A 95 15.24 0.72 3.34
N GLY A 96 15.93 0.58 2.21
CA GLY A 96 16.07 -0.69 1.49
C GLY A 96 17.00 -1.66 2.21
N ASP A 97 18.01 -1.11 2.90
CA ASP A 97 19.01 -1.92 3.60
C ASP A 97 18.47 -2.48 4.91
N LEU A 98 17.78 -1.64 5.71
CA LEU A 98 17.11 -2.09 6.94
C LEU A 98 16.06 -3.18 6.67
N THR A 99 15.25 -3.02 5.61
CA THR A 99 14.24 -4.04 5.26
C THR A 99 14.87 -5.35 4.78
N ARG A 100 16.05 -5.29 4.13
CA ARG A 100 16.84 -6.49 3.77
C ARG A 100 17.44 -7.17 5.00
N GLN A 101 18.00 -6.40 5.93
CA GLN A 101 18.59 -6.90 7.17
C GLN A 101 17.54 -7.54 8.09
N VAL A 102 16.39 -6.90 8.27
CA VAL A 102 15.29 -7.49 9.07
C VAL A 102 14.81 -8.79 8.42
N ARG A 103 14.64 -8.81 7.10
CA ARG A 103 14.22 -10.02 6.38
C ARG A 103 15.23 -11.16 6.51
N SER A 104 16.53 -10.88 6.37
CA SER A 104 17.57 -11.92 6.49
C SER A 104 17.66 -12.47 7.90
N ALA A 105 17.54 -11.63 8.93
CA ALA A 105 17.52 -12.05 10.33
C ALA A 105 16.31 -12.95 10.64
N VAL A 106 15.11 -12.56 10.20
CA VAL A 106 13.90 -13.38 10.36
C VAL A 106 14.07 -14.72 9.64
N GLN A 107 14.58 -14.72 8.40
CA GLN A 107 14.78 -15.93 7.63
C GLN A 107 15.81 -16.87 8.28
N ALA A 108 16.89 -16.34 8.85
CA ALA A 108 17.86 -17.11 9.61
C ALA A 108 17.22 -17.77 10.83
N ARG A 109 16.40 -17.03 11.58
CA ARG A 109 15.71 -17.56 12.76
C ARG A 109 14.70 -18.65 12.40
N VAL A 110 13.93 -18.45 11.33
CA VAL A 110 12.98 -19.45 10.83
C VAL A 110 13.71 -20.73 10.41
N ARG A 111 14.82 -20.61 9.68
CA ARG A 111 15.65 -21.76 9.28
C ARG A 111 16.23 -22.52 10.47
N ALA A 112 16.56 -21.84 11.56
CA ALA A 112 17.07 -22.49 12.76
C ALA A 112 15.99 -23.28 13.51
N LEU A 113 14.75 -22.78 13.57
CA LEU A 113 13.67 -23.38 14.36
C LEU A 113 12.87 -24.46 13.63
N LEU A 114 12.72 -24.34 12.31
CA LEU A 114 11.87 -25.26 11.54
C LEU A 114 12.27 -26.74 11.63
N PRO A 115 13.55 -27.13 11.61
CA PRO A 115 13.92 -28.55 11.62
C PRO A 115 13.43 -29.29 12.86
N ASP A 116 13.51 -28.66 14.03
CA ASP A 116 13.13 -29.31 15.30
C ASP A 116 11.62 -29.44 15.44
N ILE A 117 10.87 -28.41 15.02
CA ILE A 117 9.40 -28.44 14.99
C ILE A 117 8.92 -29.53 14.04
N VAL A 118 9.45 -29.56 12.82
CA VAL A 118 9.06 -30.56 11.81
C VAL A 118 9.40 -31.97 12.28
N ARG A 119 10.58 -32.20 12.87
CA ARG A 119 10.95 -33.51 13.43
C ARG A 119 10.01 -33.95 14.55
N GLY A 120 9.60 -33.03 15.43
CA GLY A 120 8.65 -33.31 16.50
C GLY A 120 7.28 -33.74 15.98
N GLU A 121 6.70 -32.95 15.07
CA GLU A 121 5.39 -33.24 14.48
C GLU A 121 5.39 -34.53 13.66
N VAL A 122 6.41 -34.72 12.81
CA VAL A 122 6.56 -35.93 12.00
C VAL A 122 6.77 -37.14 12.92
N GLY A 123 7.59 -37.02 13.97
CA GLY A 123 7.80 -38.09 14.95
C GLY A 123 6.50 -38.49 15.64
N ALA A 124 5.73 -37.52 16.15
CA ALA A 124 4.45 -37.79 16.80
C ALA A 124 3.43 -38.44 15.83
N TYR A 125 3.39 -38.00 14.58
CA TYR A 125 2.56 -38.61 13.55
C TYR A 125 2.99 -40.05 13.24
N LEU A 126 4.28 -40.29 13.06
CA LEU A 126 4.83 -41.62 12.79
C LEU A 126 4.65 -42.58 13.98
N ASP A 127 4.82 -42.11 15.21
CA ASP A 127 4.57 -42.89 16.43
C ASP A 127 3.08 -43.23 16.58
N GLY A 128 2.18 -42.32 16.23
CA GLY A 128 0.75 -42.58 16.17
C GLY A 128 0.37 -43.60 15.09
N LEU A 129 1.01 -43.53 13.91
CA LEU A 129 0.71 -44.38 12.77
C LEU A 129 1.33 -45.79 12.90
N PHE A 130 2.57 -45.88 13.39
CA PHE A 130 3.34 -47.12 13.41
C PHE A 130 3.57 -47.68 14.84
N GLY A 131 3.56 -46.84 15.88
CA GLY A 131 3.87 -47.22 17.27
C GLY A 131 2.78 -48.05 17.98
N ALA A 132 1.56 -48.09 17.45
CA ALA A 132 0.48 -48.95 17.95
C ALA A 132 0.70 -50.45 17.67
N SER A 133 1.52 -50.78 16.66
CA SER A 133 1.72 -52.16 16.19
C SER A 133 2.71 -52.98 17.03
N GLY A 134 3.73 -52.33 17.62
CA GLY A 134 4.80 -53.02 18.36
C GLY A 134 4.49 -53.32 19.83
N ARG A 135 3.73 -52.46 20.52
CA ARG A 135 3.52 -52.58 21.99
C ARG A 135 2.54 -53.69 22.38
N ARG A 136 1.64 -54.12 21.49
CA ARG A 136 0.67 -55.20 21.77
C ARG A 136 1.29 -56.60 21.79
N ARG A 137 2.46 -56.81 21.15
CA ARG A 137 3.08 -58.15 21.04
C ARG A 137 3.94 -58.53 22.26
N GLY A 138 4.46 -57.56 23.01
CA GLY A 138 5.30 -57.82 24.20
C GLY A 138 4.51 -58.14 25.48
N ARG A 139 3.32 -57.54 25.67
CA ARG A 139 2.54 -57.70 26.92
C ARG A 139 1.84 -59.05 27.07
N ARG A 140 1.65 -59.79 25.97
CA ARG A 140 0.97 -61.11 25.97
C ARG A 140 1.89 -62.28 26.35
N ARG A 141 3.22 -62.10 26.36
CA ARG A 141 4.19 -63.15 26.73
C ARG A 141 4.60 -63.12 28.21
N ALA A 142 4.25 -62.07 28.96
CA ALA A 142 4.64 -61.92 30.37
C ALA A 142 3.58 -62.45 31.37
N ARG A 143 2.56 -63.19 30.92
CA ARG A 143 1.51 -63.77 31.77
C ARG A 143 1.40 -65.28 31.56
N LYS A 144 2.48 -66.00 31.85
CA LYS A 144 2.48 -67.45 32.11
C LYS A 144 3.62 -67.74 33.09
N LYS A 145 3.30 -67.65 34.38
CA LYS A 145 3.95 -68.36 35.46
C LYS A 145 2.84 -68.84 36.39
#